data_AF-A0A8H7BNG2-F1
#
_entry.id   AF-A0A8H7BNG2-F1
#
_cell.length_a   1.000
_cell.length_b   1.000
_cell.length_c   1.000
_cell.angle_alpha   90.00
_cell.angle_beta   90.00
_cell.angle_gamma   90.00
#
_symmetry.space_group_name_H-M   'P 1'
#
loop_
_entity.id
_entity.type
_entity.pdbx_description
1 polymer ?
#
loop_
_entity_poly.entity_id
_entity_poly.type
_entity_poly.pdbx_seq_one_letter_code
_entity_poly.pdbx_strand_id
1 'polypeptide(L)'
;MFFNSLERVQRMKTVEEELRNGNENLAHKNLGREDQLLRLRAEVNDMEKEYRAVKADFEEKERQQQEAFSRFTASTVLTRLKASVYESDELSESVAQSFLDGNLDHDSFVKQFRELRKVYHLRASKLERAQKDRLFTL
;
A
#
# COMPACT_ATOMS: atom_id res chain seq x y z
N MET A 1 74.28 -1.60 -37.07
CA MET A 1 73.98 -1.48 -35.62
C MET A 1 73.81 -2.86 -35.00
N PHE A 2 74.88 -3.40 -34.40
CA PHE A 2 74.92 -4.77 -33.80
C PHE A 2 73.91 -4.97 -32.65
N PHE A 3 73.49 -3.89 -32.00
CA PHE A 3 72.52 -3.91 -30.90
C PHE A 3 71.14 -4.45 -31.32
N ASN A 4 70.67 -4.12 -32.53
CA ASN A 4 69.37 -4.55 -33.04
C ASN A 4 69.35 -6.01 -33.54
N SER A 5 70.52 -6.63 -33.73
CA SER A 5 70.65 -8.04 -34.09
C SER A 5 70.83 -8.97 -32.89
N LEU A 6 70.95 -8.42 -31.67
CA LEU A 6 70.98 -9.24 -30.45
C LEU A 6 69.62 -9.92 -30.28
N GLU A 7 69.59 -11.24 -30.14
CA GLU A 7 68.36 -12.02 -29.92
C GLU A 7 67.50 -11.45 -28.79
N ARG A 8 68.13 -11.00 -27.69
CA ARG A 8 67.41 -10.43 -26.55
C ARG A 8 66.63 -9.16 -26.94
N VAL A 9 67.19 -8.34 -27.81
CA VAL A 9 66.56 -7.10 -28.31
C VAL A 9 65.45 -7.43 -29.31
N GLN A 10 65.63 -8.44 -30.16
CA GLN A 10 64.58 -8.92 -31.06
C GLN A 10 63.39 -9.51 -30.29
N ARG A 11 63.63 -10.41 -29.33
CA ARG A 11 62.57 -10.97 -28.47
C ARG A 11 61.80 -9.88 -27.73
N MET A 12 62.50 -8.88 -27.21
CA MET A 12 61.87 -7.75 -26.52
C MET A 12 60.94 -6.95 -27.45
N LYS A 13 61.38 -6.68 -28.69
CA LYS A 13 60.55 -5.99 -29.70
C LYS A 13 59.34 -6.82 -30.12
N THR A 14 59.49 -8.13 -30.29
CA THR A 14 58.37 -9.03 -30.60
C THR A 14 57.31 -9.00 -29.50
N VAL A 15 57.73 -9.10 -28.23
CA VAL A 15 56.81 -9.02 -27.09
C VAL A 15 56.12 -7.66 -27.02
N GLU A 16 56.85 -6.57 -27.26
CA GLU A 16 56.28 -5.21 -27.32
C GLU A 16 55.20 -5.09 -28.40
N GLU A 17 55.46 -5.65 -29.58
CA GLU A 17 54.55 -5.61 -30.73
C GLU A 17 53.31 -6.50 -30.52
N GLU A 18 53.48 -7.68 -29.91
CA GLU A 18 52.38 -8.55 -29.48
C GLU A 18 51.48 -7.86 -28.44
N LEU A 19 52.07 -7.20 -27.44
CA LEU A 19 51.33 -6.45 -26.42
C LEU A 19 50.60 -5.25 -27.03
N ARG A 20 51.24 -4.54 -27.97
CA ARG A 20 50.62 -3.42 -28.69
C ARG A 20 49.41 -3.86 -29.49
N ASN A 21 49.56 -4.92 -30.29
CA ASN A 21 48.47 -5.49 -31.08
C ASN A 21 47.35 -6.06 -30.18
N GLY A 22 47.71 -6.65 -29.04
CA GLY A 22 46.76 -7.11 -28.03
C GLY A 22 45.92 -5.97 -27.46
N ASN A 23 46.57 -4.87 -27.07
CA ASN A 23 45.89 -3.68 -26.56
C ASN A 23 45.00 -3.02 -27.61
N GLU A 24 45.45 -2.91 -28.85
CA GLU A 24 44.67 -2.34 -29.96
C GLU A 24 43.41 -3.17 -30.25
N ASN A 25 43.55 -4.51 -30.29
CA ASN A 25 42.41 -5.41 -30.44
C ASN A 25 41.40 -5.30 -29.29
N LEU A 26 41.88 -5.15 -28.05
CA LEU A 26 41.01 -4.94 -26.89
C LEU A 26 40.29 -3.58 -26.97
N ALA A 27 40.99 -2.51 -27.37
CA ALA A 27 40.40 -1.19 -27.56
C ALA A 27 39.28 -1.23 -28.62
N HIS A 28 39.51 -1.86 -29.76
CA HIS A 28 38.49 -2.01 -30.80
C HIS A 28 37.27 -2.82 -30.33
N LYS A 29 37.48 -3.91 -29.58
CA LYS A 29 36.38 -4.69 -28.99
C LYS A 29 35.59 -3.89 -27.97
N ASN A 30 36.25 -3.07 -27.15
CA ASN A 30 35.60 -2.21 -26.18
C ASN A 30 34.77 -1.12 -26.86
N LEU A 31 35.35 -0.41 -27.83
CA LEU A 31 34.65 0.61 -28.62
C LEU A 31 33.46 0.03 -29.39
N GLY A 32 33.60 -1.18 -29.96
CA GLY A 32 32.52 -1.85 -30.66
C GLY A 32 31.31 -2.20 -29.79
N ARG A 33 31.47 -2.25 -28.46
CA ARG A 33 30.39 -2.51 -27.49
C ARG A 33 29.83 -1.26 -26.84
N GLU A 34 30.50 -0.12 -26.99
CA GLU A 34 30.16 1.12 -26.30
C GLU A 34 28.75 1.60 -26.64
N ASP A 35 28.43 1.69 -27.92
CA ASP A 35 27.11 2.14 -28.39
C ASP A 35 25.98 1.20 -27.92
N GLN A 36 26.21 -0.13 -27.94
CA GLN A 36 25.23 -1.08 -27.41
C GLN A 36 25.01 -0.90 -25.89
N LEU A 37 26.08 -0.70 -25.12
CA LEU A 37 25.99 -0.46 -23.68
C LEU A 37 25.25 0.85 -23.37
N LEU A 38 25.51 1.91 -24.13
CA LEU A 38 24.83 3.19 -23.97
C LEU A 38 23.32 3.07 -24.25
N ARG A 39 22.94 2.36 -25.32
CA ARG A 39 21.53 2.11 -25.63
C ARG A 39 20.84 1.30 -24.54
N LEU A 40 21.46 0.20 -24.11
CA LEU A 40 20.87 -0.67 -23.07
C LEU A 40 20.71 0.09 -21.74
N ARG A 41 21.68 0.96 -21.42
CA ARG A 41 21.59 1.82 -20.24
C ARG A 41 20.46 2.85 -20.36
N ALA A 42 20.25 3.43 -21.53
CA ALA A 42 19.14 4.35 -21.77
C ALA A 42 17.80 3.64 -21.62
N GLU A 43 17.65 2.45 -22.23
CA GLU A 43 16.45 1.63 -22.14
C GLU A 43 16.11 1.24 -20.69
N VAL A 44 17.12 0.77 -19.93
CA VAL A 44 16.94 0.45 -18.50
C VAL A 44 16.51 1.68 -17.71
N ASN A 45 17.12 2.84 -17.95
CA ASN A 45 16.72 4.08 -17.27
C ASN A 45 15.28 4.48 -17.58
N ASP A 46 14.84 4.33 -18.83
CA ASP A 46 13.49 4.71 -19.23
C ASP A 46 12.45 3.73 -18.66
N MET A 47 12.75 2.43 -18.68
CA MET A 47 11.90 1.42 -18.05
C MET A 47 11.83 1.60 -16.53
N GLU A 48 12.93 2.01 -15.88
CA GLU A 48 12.93 2.32 -14.45
C GLU A 48 12.06 3.55 -14.14
N LYS A 49 12.10 4.60 -14.97
CA LYS A 49 11.23 5.77 -14.81
C LYS A 49 9.76 5.40 -14.95
N GLU A 50 9.42 4.62 -15.97
CA GLU A 50 8.05 4.15 -16.19
C GLU A 50 7.57 3.30 -15.01
N TYR A 51 8.38 2.35 -14.57
CA TYR A 51 8.07 1.53 -13.40
C TYR A 51 7.83 2.39 -12.15
N ARG A 52 8.69 3.39 -11.87
CA ARG A 52 8.52 4.29 -10.73
C ARG A 52 7.22 5.09 -10.82
N ALA A 53 6.85 5.57 -12.01
CA ALA A 53 5.60 6.29 -12.22
C ALA A 53 4.38 5.39 -11.98
N VAL A 54 4.35 4.21 -12.60
CA VAL A 54 3.25 3.24 -12.43
C VAL A 54 3.14 2.77 -10.98
N LYS A 55 4.28 2.58 -10.30
CA LYS A 55 4.31 2.20 -8.89
C LYS A 55 3.71 3.30 -8.01
N ALA A 56 4.05 4.56 -8.24
CA ALA A 56 3.48 5.69 -7.49
C ALA A 56 1.95 5.79 -7.69
N ASP A 57 1.48 5.61 -8.92
CA ASP A 57 0.04 5.60 -9.23
C ASP A 57 -0.69 4.42 -8.56
N PHE A 58 -0.04 3.26 -8.49
CA PHE A 58 -0.57 2.09 -7.80
C PHE A 58 -0.67 2.33 -6.29
N GLU A 59 0.40 2.83 -5.66
CA GLU A 59 0.43 3.12 -4.21
C GLU A 59 -0.64 4.15 -3.83
N GLU A 60 -0.86 5.17 -4.66
CA GLU A 60 -1.92 6.16 -4.40
C GLU A 60 -3.32 5.54 -4.54
N LYS A 61 -3.56 4.68 -5.53
CA LYS A 61 -4.84 3.96 -5.67
C LYS A 61 -5.08 2.99 -4.52
N GLU A 62 -4.05 2.28 -4.08
CA GLU A 62 -4.11 1.39 -2.92
C GLU A 62 -4.45 2.17 -1.64
N ARG A 63 -3.83 3.34 -1.45
CA ARG A 63 -4.13 4.24 -0.33
C ARG A 63 -5.59 4.72 -0.37
N GLN A 64 -6.08 5.19 -1.52
CA GLN A 64 -7.47 5.61 -1.69
C GLN A 64 -8.45 4.47 -1.46
N GLN A 65 -8.12 3.28 -1.94
CA GLN A 65 -8.89 2.07 -1.68
C GLN A 65 -8.96 1.79 -0.18
N GLN A 66 -7.82 1.74 0.51
CA GLN A 66 -7.76 1.49 1.94
C GLN A 66 -8.55 2.53 2.74
N GLU A 67 -8.46 3.81 2.37
CA GLU A 67 -9.24 4.88 2.98
C GLU A 67 -10.75 4.69 2.78
N ALA A 68 -11.18 4.35 1.56
CA ALA A 68 -12.58 4.08 1.26
C ALA A 68 -13.11 2.86 2.04
N PHE A 69 -12.33 1.78 2.11
CA PHE A 69 -12.72 0.56 2.82
C PHE A 69 -12.56 0.64 4.34
N SER A 70 -11.73 1.54 4.87
CA SER A 70 -11.49 1.70 6.32
C SER A 70 -12.80 1.83 7.11
N ARG A 71 -13.78 2.56 6.55
CA ARG A 71 -15.11 2.80 7.13
C ARG A 71 -16.02 1.58 7.14
N PHE A 72 -15.71 0.57 6.32
CA PHE A 72 -16.48 -0.67 6.17
C PHE A 72 -15.75 -1.86 6.76
N THR A 73 -14.61 -1.64 7.42
CA THR A 73 -13.94 -2.69 8.17
C THR A 73 -14.87 -3.25 9.24
N ALA A 74 -14.76 -4.56 9.43
CA ALA A 74 -15.35 -5.34 10.51
C ALA A 74 -15.42 -4.57 11.84
N SER A 75 -14.25 -4.15 12.32
CA SER A 75 -14.09 -3.43 13.58
C SER A 75 -14.82 -2.08 13.60
N THR A 76 -14.75 -1.32 12.51
CA THR A 76 -15.41 -0.01 12.41
C THR A 76 -16.93 -0.15 12.41
N VAL A 77 -17.46 -1.11 11.65
CA VAL A 77 -18.90 -1.39 11.60
C VAL A 77 -19.41 -1.87 12.96
N LEU A 78 -18.68 -2.77 13.63
CA LEU A 78 -19.01 -3.22 14.99
C LEU A 78 -18.98 -2.08 16.00
N THR A 79 -17.98 -1.22 15.93
CA THR A 79 -17.85 -0.06 16.84
C THR A 79 -19.01 0.92 16.65
N ARG A 80 -19.37 1.22 15.40
CA ARG A 80 -20.55 2.04 15.10
C ARG A 80 -21.83 1.39 15.60
N LEU A 81 -22.00 0.08 15.40
CA LEU A 81 -23.17 -0.63 15.89
C LEU A 81 -23.29 -0.57 17.42
N LYS A 82 -22.18 -0.74 18.15
CA LYS A 82 -22.13 -0.56 19.61
C LYS A 82 -22.53 0.85 20.02
N ALA A 83 -21.99 1.88 19.36
CA ALA A 83 -22.33 3.27 19.64
C ALA A 83 -23.83 3.54 19.42
N SER A 84 -24.40 3.04 18.31
CA SER A 84 -25.83 3.17 18.03
C SER A 84 -26.74 2.38 18.98
N VAL A 85 -26.27 1.31 19.61
CA VAL A 85 -26.98 0.61 20.69
C VAL A 85 -27.01 1.51 21.93
N TYR A 86 -25.85 2.02 22.34
CA TYR A 86 -25.72 2.92 23.49
C TYR A 86 -26.57 4.19 23.33
N GLU A 87 -26.50 4.84 22.17
CA GLU A 87 -27.30 6.03 21.86
C GLU A 87 -28.81 5.77 21.95
N SER A 88 -29.29 4.61 21.48
CA SER A 88 -30.71 4.26 21.61
C SER A 88 -31.14 4.00 23.06
N ASP A 89 -30.23 3.49 23.89
CA ASP A 89 -30.48 3.29 25.32
C ASP A 89 -30.60 4.63 26.04
N GLU A 90 -29.61 5.52 25.85
CA GLU A 90 -29.58 6.89 26.39
C GLU A 90 -30.81 7.70 25.97
N LEU A 91 -31.21 7.63 24.70
CA LEU A 91 -32.44 8.30 24.22
C LEU A 91 -33.69 7.76 24.91
N SER A 92 -33.77 6.44 25.12
CA SER A 92 -34.90 5.85 25.83
C SER A 92 -34.95 6.27 27.29
N GLU A 93 -33.79 6.40 27.94
CA GLU A 93 -33.65 6.87 29.32
C GLU A 93 -34.02 8.35 29.44
N SER A 94 -33.59 9.18 28.48
CA SER A 94 -33.98 10.59 28.42
C SER A 94 -35.50 10.77 28.28
N VAL A 95 -36.16 9.95 27.45
CA VAL A 95 -37.63 9.95 27.33
C VAL A 95 -38.31 9.51 28.62
N ALA A 96 -37.76 8.50 29.32
CA ALA A 96 -38.25 8.07 30.63
C ALA A 96 -38.09 9.18 31.67
N GLN A 97 -36.94 9.85 31.73
CA GLN A 97 -36.71 10.96 32.64
C GLN A 97 -37.66 12.13 32.36
N SER A 98 -37.85 12.50 31.09
CA SER A 98 -38.80 13.55 30.72
C SER A 98 -40.23 13.26 31.16
N PHE A 99 -40.65 11.99 31.18
CA PHE A 99 -41.95 11.57 31.71
C PHE A 99 -42.00 11.70 33.24
N LEU A 100 -40.95 11.26 33.95
CA LEU A 100 -40.86 11.40 35.41
C LEU A 100 -40.85 12.86 35.88
N ASP A 101 -40.25 13.74 35.08
CA ASP A 101 -40.23 15.19 35.34
C ASP A 101 -41.57 15.88 35.02
N GLY A 102 -42.55 15.14 34.49
CA GLY A 102 -43.87 15.67 34.12
C GLY A 102 -43.90 16.47 32.82
N ASN A 103 -42.80 16.48 32.06
CA ASN A 103 -42.67 17.19 30.78
C ASN A 103 -43.30 16.42 29.60
N LEU A 104 -43.71 15.17 29.82
CA LEU A 104 -44.28 14.29 28.80
C LEU A 104 -45.55 13.61 29.34
N ASP A 105 -46.62 13.58 28.55
CA ASP A 105 -47.85 12.87 28.91
C ASP A 105 -47.72 11.35 28.73
N HIS A 106 -48.65 10.60 29.33
CA HIS A 106 -48.61 9.13 29.34
C HIS A 106 -48.64 8.53 27.93
N ASP A 107 -49.53 8.99 27.06
CA ASP A 107 -49.72 8.41 25.74
C ASP A 107 -48.49 8.70 24.85
N SER A 108 -47.95 9.91 24.94
CA SER A 108 -46.71 10.30 24.26
C SER A 108 -45.49 9.52 24.76
N PHE A 109 -45.38 9.29 26.07
CA PHE A 109 -44.32 8.46 26.66
C PHE A 109 -44.38 7.03 26.13
N VAL A 110 -45.54 6.37 26.25
CA VAL A 110 -45.71 4.97 25.83
C VAL A 110 -45.36 4.81 24.35
N LYS A 111 -45.80 5.74 23.51
CA LYS A 111 -45.50 5.71 22.07
C LYS A 111 -43.99 5.87 21.79
N GLN A 112 -43.34 6.89 22.35
CA GLN A 112 -41.94 7.19 22.07
C GLN A 112 -40.99 6.15 22.68
N PHE A 113 -41.20 5.80 23.94
CA PHE A 113 -40.36 4.85 24.65
C PHE A 113 -40.40 3.46 24.00
N ARG A 114 -41.58 3.01 23.58
CA ARG A 114 -41.73 1.70 22.90
C ARG A 114 -40.99 1.66 21.56
N GLU A 115 -41.06 2.71 20.76
CA GLU A 115 -40.34 2.76 19.48
C GLU A 115 -38.82 2.79 19.68
N LEU A 116 -38.33 3.57 20.66
CA LEU A 116 -36.90 3.61 21.00
C LEU A 116 -36.41 2.25 21.52
N ARG A 117 -37.13 1.62 22.45
CA ARG A 117 -36.77 0.30 22.99
C ARG A 117 -36.82 -0.80 21.93
N LYS A 118 -37.76 -0.74 20.99
CA LYS A 118 -37.82 -1.67 19.86
C LYS A 118 -36.57 -1.56 18.98
N VAL A 119 -36.12 -0.33 18.68
CA VAL A 119 -34.89 -0.09 17.91
C VAL A 119 -33.66 -0.55 18.69
N TYR A 120 -33.58 -0.23 19.98
CA TYR A 120 -32.51 -0.68 20.88
C TYR A 120 -32.37 -2.22 20.86
N HIS A 121 -33.45 -2.96 21.14
CA HIS A 121 -33.41 -4.42 21.19
C HIS A 121 -33.06 -5.04 19.84
N LEU A 122 -33.55 -4.47 18.73
CA LEU A 122 -33.17 -4.92 17.39
C LEU A 122 -31.66 -4.76 17.15
N ARG A 123 -31.08 -3.60 17.52
CA ARG A 123 -29.65 -3.33 17.37
C ARG A 123 -28.81 -4.20 18.31
N ALA A 124 -29.25 -4.38 19.56
CA ALA A 124 -28.57 -5.21 20.56
C ALA A 124 -28.53 -6.68 20.13
N SER A 125 -29.64 -7.23 19.63
CA SER A 125 -29.69 -8.60 19.09
C SER A 125 -28.77 -8.78 17.88
N LYS A 126 -28.74 -7.80 16.96
CA LYS A 126 -27.82 -7.80 15.83
C LYS A 126 -26.36 -7.73 16.27
N LEU A 127 -26.05 -6.93 17.29
CA LEU A 127 -24.70 -6.81 17.86
C LEU A 127 -24.26 -8.13 18.51
N GLU A 128 -25.11 -8.74 19.33
CA GLU A 128 -24.81 -10.03 19.97
C GLU A 128 -24.53 -11.12 18.93
N ARG A 129 -25.36 -11.19 17.87
CA ARG A 129 -25.12 -12.10 16.76
C ARG A 129 -23.81 -11.79 16.04
N ALA A 130 -23.58 -10.52 15.73
CA ALA A 130 -22.36 -10.07 15.06
C ALA A 130 -21.09 -10.41 15.87
N GLN A 131 -21.16 -10.40 17.20
CA GLN A 131 -20.03 -10.78 18.05
C GLN A 131 -19.83 -12.30 18.17
N LYS A 132 -20.90 -13.09 18.06
CA LYS A 132 -20.85 -14.56 18.11
C LYS A 132 -20.40 -15.18 16.79
N ASP A 133 -20.89 -14.64 15.68
CA ASP A 133 -20.43 -15.07 14.36
C ASP A 133 -18.98 -14.58 14.18
N ARG A 134 -18.04 -15.48 13.91
CA ARG A 134 -16.61 -15.17 13.59
C ARG A 134 -16.42 -14.30 12.34
N LEU A 135 -17.46 -13.63 11.85
CA LEU A 135 -17.47 -12.74 10.68
C LEU A 135 -16.49 -11.56 10.80
N PHE A 136 -15.98 -11.28 12.01
CA PHE A 136 -15.11 -10.13 12.29
C PHE A 136 -13.76 -10.49 12.90
N THR A 137 -13.44 -11.78 12.99
CA THR A 137 -12.11 -12.29 13.40
C THR A 137 -11.44 -12.96 12.20
N LEU A 138 -10.83 -12.15 11.36
CA LEU A 138 -9.70 -12.52 10.49
C LEU A 138 -8.63 -11.44 10.68
#